data_AF-A0A1V6I2D8-F1
#
_entry.id   AF-A0A1V6I2D8-F1
#
_cell.length_a   1.000
_cell.length_b   1.000
_cell.length_c   1.000
_cell.angle_alpha   90.00
_cell.angle_beta   90.00
_cell.angle_gamma   90.00
#
_symmetry.space_group_name_H-M   'P 1'
#
loop_
_entity.id
_entity.type
_entity.pdbx_description
1 polymer ?
#
loop_
_entity_poly.entity_id
_entity_poly.type
_entity_poly.pdbx_seq_one_letter_code
_entity_poly.pdbx_strand_id
1 'polypeptide(L)'
;MMKKVLLVIITIVALLFAFFSCERMFDNPYDANSNKDAWAPDSLSYFILSMNEVRLSWVQSENRIDGYVIDKYSHNQWINNFAFVQKNENYWIDTNYFYEPQSIIKYRVYTIAGNNKSQTRELEILPSLPEIAIKEIIKENNTLIIGVDIVKQDPNSELLGYGICYSNHPNPIFGDCNLSEKVNDSVFRLNLITANTGDVYIRAYAHSVFGIAYSEDTLVNIVYDARDGNAYKTVKIGNQIWLAENMRYLPNVTPTSYSSFDENCYYVANYYGTDLTEAITTDEYKKTGVLYNWQAAMNGEPSSTSSPSGITGICPQGWHIPSKAEWDQLILFLGGYSDSGGKLREIGTDNWVSPNIGATNSSGFSALPGGEYYSYDGSFPSYGYFAAWWTSNTAINSNPFHAIYISINSSNTIVTTNESLKKDGFNVRCVKD
;
A
#
# COMPACT_ATOMS: atom_id res chain seq x y z
N MET A 1 88.09 -27.65 34.98
CA MET A 1 87.42 -26.34 35.06
C MET A 1 86.01 -26.35 34.44
N MET A 2 85.77 -27.05 33.31
CA MET A 2 84.46 -27.07 32.60
C MET A 2 83.25 -27.62 33.37
N LYS A 3 83.39 -28.63 34.26
CA LYS A 3 82.23 -29.21 34.97
C LYS A 3 81.58 -28.26 36.00
N LYS A 4 82.35 -27.38 36.65
CA LYS A 4 81.80 -26.38 37.60
C LYS A 4 81.09 -25.23 36.87
N VAL A 5 81.60 -24.82 35.70
CA VAL A 5 80.97 -23.79 34.87
C VAL A 5 79.65 -24.28 34.27
N LEU A 6 79.60 -25.54 33.82
CA LEU A 6 78.38 -26.15 33.29
C LEU A 6 77.28 -26.26 34.35
N LEU A 7 77.64 -26.65 35.59
CA LEU A 7 76.66 -26.73 36.68
C LEU A 7 76.10 -25.35 37.04
N VAL A 8 76.95 -24.33 37.11
CA VAL A 8 76.52 -22.94 37.38
C VAL A 8 75.63 -22.41 36.25
N ILE A 9 75.97 -22.68 34.98
CA ILE A 9 75.12 -22.30 33.84
C ILE A 9 73.78 -23.03 33.90
N ILE A 10 73.74 -24.34 34.20
CA ILE A 10 72.49 -25.09 34.33
C ILE A 10 71.65 -24.55 35.49
N THR A 11 72.28 -24.16 36.60
CA THR A 11 71.56 -23.62 37.77
C THR A 11 71.02 -22.21 37.49
N ILE A 12 71.79 -21.36 36.79
CA ILE A 12 71.37 -20.02 36.36
C ILE A 12 70.27 -20.12 35.29
N VAL A 13 70.35 -21.07 34.36
CA VAL A 13 69.32 -21.34 33.36
C VAL A 13 68.06 -21.90 34.02
N ALA A 14 68.17 -22.81 34.98
CA ALA A 14 67.03 -23.32 35.74
C ALA A 14 66.38 -22.25 36.64
N LEU A 15 67.17 -21.34 37.23
CA LEU A 15 66.67 -20.15 37.93
C LEU A 15 66.01 -19.17 36.96
N LEU A 16 66.61 -18.91 35.79
CA LEU A 16 66.00 -18.10 34.73
C LEU A 16 64.67 -18.71 34.27
N PHE A 17 64.58 -20.03 34.05
CA PHE A 17 63.33 -20.72 33.72
C PHE A 17 62.31 -20.75 34.87
N ALA A 18 62.73 -20.63 36.13
CA ALA A 18 61.81 -20.42 37.26
C ALA A 18 61.30 -18.97 37.35
N PHE A 19 61.94 -18.02 36.67
CA PHE A 19 61.54 -16.61 36.58
C PHE A 19 60.97 -16.20 35.21
N PHE A 20 60.99 -17.09 34.20
CA PHE A 20 60.32 -16.85 32.92
C PHE A 20 58.83 -17.22 33.03
N SER A 21 58.04 -16.16 33.17
CA SER A 21 56.61 -16.08 32.87
C SER A 21 55.72 -17.12 33.55
N CYS A 22 55.52 -16.95 34.85
CA CYS A 22 54.14 -16.98 35.31
C CYS A 22 53.47 -15.74 34.69
N GLU A 23 53.02 -15.82 33.44
CA GLU A 23 51.86 -15.03 33.05
C GLU A 23 50.76 -15.54 33.97
N ARG A 24 50.65 -14.91 35.14
CA ARG A 24 49.54 -15.11 36.05
C ARG A 24 48.33 -14.92 35.14
N MET A 25 47.51 -15.97 35.00
CA MET A 25 46.19 -15.90 34.38
C MET A 25 45.38 -14.88 35.19
N PHE A 26 45.66 -13.60 34.98
CA PHE A 26 44.98 -12.48 35.57
C PHE A 26 43.75 -12.26 34.72
N ASP A 27 42.80 -13.15 34.94
CA ASP A 27 41.39 -12.81 34.95
C ASP A 27 40.62 -13.92 35.65
N ASN A 28 40.98 -14.12 36.92
CA ASN A 28 40.10 -14.81 37.85
C ASN A 28 39.13 -13.78 38.43
N PRO A 29 37.81 -13.86 38.16
CA PRO A 29 36.81 -12.92 38.66
C PRO A 29 36.85 -12.68 40.18
N TYR A 30 37.31 -13.68 40.96
CA TYR A 30 37.42 -13.61 42.43
C TYR A 30 38.64 -12.80 42.92
N ASP A 31 39.58 -12.43 42.04
CA ASP A 31 40.68 -11.53 42.38
C ASP A 31 40.22 -10.06 42.38
N ALA A 32 40.59 -9.31 43.41
CA ALA A 32 40.33 -7.87 43.52
C ALA A 32 40.85 -7.10 42.29
N ASN A 33 41.99 -7.53 41.74
CA ASN A 33 42.67 -6.86 40.62
C ASN A 33 42.35 -7.47 39.24
N SER A 34 41.34 -8.33 39.11
CA SER A 34 40.89 -8.82 37.80
C SER A 34 40.45 -7.67 36.89
N ASN A 35 40.67 -7.81 35.59
CA ASN A 35 40.07 -6.95 34.58
C ASN A 35 38.55 -7.12 34.65
N LYS A 36 37.87 -6.10 35.18
CA LYS A 36 36.44 -6.15 35.42
C LYS A 36 35.60 -6.26 34.14
N ASP A 37 36.16 -5.93 32.98
CA ASP A 37 35.43 -6.08 31.72
C ASP A 37 35.46 -7.51 31.17
N ALA A 38 36.51 -8.29 31.46
CA ALA A 38 36.70 -9.65 30.92
C ALA A 38 35.64 -10.67 31.40
N TRP A 39 34.87 -10.32 32.43
CA TRP A 39 33.83 -11.15 33.00
C TRP A 39 32.51 -10.41 33.18
N ALA A 40 32.38 -9.22 32.60
CA ALA A 40 31.09 -8.55 32.43
C ALA A 40 30.20 -9.33 31.44
N PRO A 41 28.89 -9.09 31.43
CA PRO A 41 28.03 -9.59 30.35
C PRO A 41 28.56 -9.13 28.99
N ASP A 42 28.60 -10.03 28.00
CA ASP A 42 29.12 -9.73 26.66
C ASP A 42 28.17 -8.83 25.87
N SER A 43 26.87 -9.00 26.12
CA SER A 43 25.80 -8.21 25.51
C SER A 43 24.67 -7.98 26.51
N LEU A 44 23.77 -7.05 26.19
CA LEU A 44 22.52 -6.87 26.91
C LEU A 44 21.46 -6.40 25.91
N SER A 45 20.31 -7.07 25.90
CA SER A 45 19.16 -6.74 25.08
C SER A 45 17.88 -6.78 25.91
N TYR A 46 16.80 -6.24 25.34
CA TYR A 46 15.48 -6.26 25.95
C TYR A 46 14.42 -6.70 24.95
N PHE A 47 13.32 -7.25 25.46
CA PHE A 47 12.13 -7.57 24.69
C PHE A 47 10.89 -7.34 25.56
N ILE A 48 9.95 -6.55 25.09
CA ILE A 48 8.76 -6.15 25.84
C ILE A 48 7.65 -7.15 25.55
N LEU A 49 7.20 -7.82 26.61
CA LEU A 49 6.21 -8.90 26.56
C LEU A 49 4.79 -8.35 26.73
N SER A 50 4.63 -7.31 27.53
CA SER A 50 3.34 -6.65 27.77
C SER A 50 3.56 -5.23 28.32
N MET A 51 2.47 -4.48 28.56
CA MET A 51 2.56 -3.16 29.20
C MET A 51 3.26 -3.18 30.57
N ASN A 52 3.27 -4.35 31.23
CA ASN A 52 3.82 -4.51 32.58
C ASN A 52 5.04 -5.44 32.66
N GLU A 53 5.51 -5.96 31.52
CA GLU A 53 6.57 -6.96 31.50
C GLU A 53 7.63 -6.65 30.44
N VAL A 54 8.89 -6.55 30.87
CA VAL A 54 10.05 -6.54 29.98
C VAL A 54 11.01 -7.67 30.34
N ARG A 55 11.42 -8.43 29.33
CA ARG A 55 12.52 -9.40 29.44
C ARG A 55 13.83 -8.70 29.13
N LEU A 56 14.81 -8.84 30.00
CA LEU A 56 16.22 -8.59 29.71
C LEU A 56 16.89 -9.92 29.35
N SER A 57 17.85 -9.89 28.43
CA SER A 57 18.65 -11.06 28.06
C SER A 57 20.08 -10.64 27.77
N TRP A 58 21.04 -11.51 28.06
CA TRP A 58 22.45 -11.25 27.86
C TRP A 58 23.20 -12.51 27.43
N VAL A 59 24.37 -12.32 26.83
CA VAL A 59 25.34 -13.38 26.59
C VAL A 59 26.42 -13.29 27.66
N GLN A 60 26.88 -14.45 28.15
CA GLN A 60 27.93 -14.53 29.15
C GLN A 60 28.91 -15.65 28.79
N SER A 61 30.14 -15.28 28.45
CA SER A 61 31.23 -16.21 28.13
C SER A 61 31.97 -16.71 29.36
N GLU A 62 32.19 -15.84 30.36
CA GLU A 62 32.85 -16.23 31.61
C GLU A 62 31.87 -16.88 32.59
N ASN A 63 32.17 -18.09 33.06
CA ASN A 63 31.28 -18.87 33.93
C ASN A 63 31.73 -18.93 35.40
N ARG A 64 32.92 -18.42 35.73
CA ARG A 64 33.48 -18.35 37.08
C ARG A 64 32.94 -17.14 37.85
N ILE A 65 31.63 -17.00 37.84
CA ILE A 65 30.87 -15.94 38.51
C ILE A 65 29.86 -16.58 39.48
N ASP A 66 29.36 -15.79 40.42
CA ASP A 66 28.29 -16.21 41.35
C ASP A 66 26.90 -15.95 40.77
N GLY A 67 26.77 -14.93 39.93
CA GLY A 67 25.52 -14.57 39.26
C GLY A 67 25.54 -13.15 38.72
N TYR A 68 24.36 -12.62 38.44
CA TYR A 68 24.16 -11.30 37.85
C TYR A 68 23.33 -10.43 38.81
N VAL A 69 23.70 -9.17 38.90
CA VAL A 69 22.92 -8.13 39.57
C VAL A 69 22.38 -7.19 38.51
N ILE A 70 21.11 -6.85 38.67
CA ILE A 70 20.38 -5.94 37.79
C ILE A 70 20.06 -4.70 38.60
N ASP A 71 20.39 -3.53 38.07
CA ASP A 71 19.90 -2.24 38.57
C ASP A 71 18.89 -1.67 37.56
N LYS A 72 17.90 -0.93 38.07
CA LYS A 72 16.86 -0.28 37.26
C LYS A 72 16.93 1.22 37.46
N TYR A 73 16.94 1.99 36.37
CA TYR A 73 16.72 3.42 36.40
C TYR A 73 15.25 3.70 36.11
N SER A 74 14.57 4.36 37.03
CA SER A 74 13.20 4.86 36.86
C SER A 74 13.00 6.08 37.76
N HIS A 75 12.02 6.93 37.44
CA HIS A 75 11.75 8.15 38.22
C HIS A 75 12.99 9.03 38.47
N ASN A 76 13.85 9.13 37.45
CA ASN A 76 15.12 9.87 37.48
C ASN A 76 16.17 9.39 38.50
N GLN A 77 16.09 8.14 38.98
CA GLN A 77 17.05 7.58 39.93
C GLN A 77 17.37 6.12 39.65
N TRP A 78 18.59 5.71 40.03
CA TRP A 78 19.00 4.31 40.02
C TRP A 78 18.54 3.59 41.28
N ILE A 79 17.79 2.51 41.09
CA ILE A 79 17.47 1.51 42.10
C ILE A 79 18.52 0.41 41.98
N ASN A 80 19.48 0.40 42.92
CA ASN A 80 20.58 -0.57 42.93
C ASN A 80 20.13 -1.90 43.56
N ASN A 81 20.73 -3.01 43.11
CA ASN A 81 20.39 -4.37 43.52
C ASN A 81 18.90 -4.68 43.35
N PHE A 82 18.33 -4.22 42.23
CA PHE A 82 16.91 -4.39 41.94
C PHE A 82 16.52 -5.87 41.78
N ALA A 83 17.38 -6.66 41.15
CA ALA A 83 17.23 -8.12 41.10
C ALA A 83 18.58 -8.84 41.12
N PHE A 84 18.56 -10.09 41.56
CA PHE A 84 19.69 -11.02 41.47
C PHE A 84 19.27 -12.26 40.66
N VAL A 85 20.15 -12.68 39.75
CA VAL A 85 19.92 -13.80 38.85
C VAL A 85 21.06 -14.79 39.00
N GLN A 86 20.72 -16.08 39.16
CA GLN A 86 21.70 -17.14 39.31
C GLN A 86 22.51 -17.32 38.02
N LYS A 87 23.78 -17.72 38.15
CA LYS A 87 24.71 -17.82 37.01
C LYS A 87 24.28 -18.76 35.86
N ASN A 88 23.34 -19.69 36.13
CA ASN A 88 22.82 -20.65 35.16
C ASN A 88 21.69 -20.09 34.28
N GLU A 89 21.23 -18.87 34.56
CA GLU A 89 20.25 -18.16 33.75
C GLU A 89 20.93 -17.02 32.98
N ASN A 90 20.40 -16.67 31.81
CA ASN A 90 20.90 -15.59 30.97
C ASN A 90 19.82 -14.57 30.57
N TYR A 91 18.70 -14.59 31.29
CA TYR A 91 17.60 -13.67 31.12
C TYR A 91 16.91 -13.40 32.45
N TRP A 92 16.12 -12.33 32.49
CA TRP A 92 15.27 -11.98 33.62
C TRP A 92 14.07 -11.18 33.15
N ILE A 93 12.93 -11.28 33.84
CA ILE A 93 11.70 -10.56 33.50
C ILE A 93 11.35 -9.61 34.65
N ASP A 94 11.26 -8.31 34.33
CA ASP A 94 10.65 -7.33 35.22
C ASP A 94 9.14 -7.36 35.06
N THR A 95 8.41 -7.90 36.03
CA THR A 95 6.94 -7.93 36.05
C THR A 95 6.30 -6.66 36.63
N ASN A 96 7.12 -5.70 37.04
CA ASN A 96 6.70 -4.35 37.47
C ASN A 96 7.27 -3.30 36.50
N TYR A 97 7.44 -3.68 35.24
CA TYR A 97 7.68 -2.70 34.18
C TYR A 97 6.44 -1.84 34.06
N PHE A 98 6.61 -0.55 33.79
CA PHE A 98 5.51 0.35 33.51
C PHE A 98 6.05 1.47 32.65
N TYR A 99 5.57 1.55 31.42
CA TYR A 99 5.98 2.61 30.50
C TYR A 99 5.06 3.82 30.66
N GLU A 100 5.64 4.96 31.02
CA GLU A 100 4.97 6.26 30.91
C GLU A 100 5.58 7.03 29.74
N PRO A 101 4.76 7.70 28.91
CA PRO A 101 5.27 8.61 27.90
C PRO A 101 6.21 9.64 28.53
N GLN A 102 7.41 9.84 27.95
CA GLN A 102 8.49 10.72 28.44
C GLN A 102 9.33 10.18 29.63
N SER A 103 9.02 8.99 30.17
CA SER A 103 9.84 8.37 31.21
C SER A 103 11.00 7.57 30.61
N ILE A 104 12.22 7.88 31.04
CA ILE A 104 13.42 7.15 30.65
C ILE A 104 13.55 5.93 31.57
N ILE A 105 13.50 4.73 30.99
CA ILE A 105 13.75 3.47 31.71
C ILE A 105 15.07 2.91 31.22
N LYS A 106 15.99 2.64 32.16
CA LYS A 106 17.27 1.99 31.86
C LYS A 106 17.44 0.76 32.73
N TYR A 107 18.18 -0.20 32.20
CA TYR A 107 18.67 -1.32 32.99
C TYR A 107 20.17 -1.40 32.81
N ARG A 108 20.85 -1.78 33.88
CA ARG A 108 22.23 -2.24 33.77
C ARG A 108 22.40 -3.59 34.46
N VAL A 109 23.18 -4.44 33.83
CA VAL A 109 23.49 -5.78 34.32
C VAL A 109 25.00 -5.89 34.49
N TYR A 110 25.41 -6.47 35.61
CA TYR A 110 26.80 -6.82 35.88
C TYR A 110 26.86 -8.14 36.64
N THR A 111 27.99 -8.81 36.53
CA THR A 111 28.28 -10.05 37.25
C THR A 111 28.96 -9.78 38.58
N ILE A 112 28.81 -10.72 39.52
CA ILE A 112 29.53 -10.72 40.80
C ILE A 112 30.32 -12.02 40.99
N ALA A 113 31.46 -11.93 41.69
CA ALA A 113 32.32 -13.07 42.04
C ALA A 113 33.00 -12.80 43.39
N GLY A 114 32.51 -13.43 44.45
CA GLY A 114 32.80 -13.08 45.83
C GLY A 114 32.38 -11.63 46.11
N ASN A 115 33.33 -10.83 46.58
CA ASN A 115 33.10 -9.39 46.85
C ASN A 115 33.40 -8.50 45.63
N ASN A 116 33.69 -9.08 44.47
CA ASN A 116 34.03 -8.35 43.26
C ASN A 116 32.81 -8.06 42.40
N LYS A 117 32.87 -6.95 41.66
CA LYS A 117 31.89 -6.54 40.65
C LYS A 117 32.61 -6.30 39.31
N SER A 118 32.02 -6.79 38.21
CA SER A 118 32.49 -6.53 36.86
C SER A 118 32.07 -5.15 36.33
N GLN A 119 32.49 -4.81 35.11
CA GLN A 119 31.92 -3.68 34.37
C GLN A 119 30.43 -3.91 34.10
N THR A 120 29.69 -2.82 33.98
CA THR A 120 28.24 -2.86 33.72
C THR A 120 27.96 -2.81 32.22
N ARG A 121 26.99 -3.60 31.75
CA ARG A 121 26.31 -3.35 30.48
C ARG A 121 25.03 -2.62 30.77
N GLU A 122 24.79 -1.51 30.08
CA GLU A 122 23.62 -0.66 30.23
C GLU A 122 22.84 -0.63 28.92
N LEU A 123 21.51 -0.62 29.02
CA LEU A 123 20.62 -0.29 27.92
C LEU A 123 19.55 0.69 28.37
N GLU A 124 19.07 1.47 27.42
CA GLU A 124 17.90 2.32 27.55
C GLU A 124 16.76 1.70 26.76
N ILE A 125 15.60 1.59 27.39
CA ILE A 125 14.39 1.10 26.71
C ILE A 125 13.79 2.27 25.94
N LEU A 126 13.73 2.10 24.62
CA LEU A 126 13.14 3.07 23.69
C LEU A 126 12.01 2.38 22.93
N PRO A 127 10.77 2.36 23.47
CA PRO A 127 9.65 1.76 22.78
C PRO A 127 9.32 2.56 21.52
N SER A 128 9.00 1.84 20.45
CA SER A 128 8.49 2.45 19.23
C SER A 128 7.22 1.74 18.78
N LEU A 129 6.28 2.50 18.21
CA LEU A 129 5.17 1.89 17.51
C LEU A 129 5.69 1.25 16.20
N PRO A 130 5.03 0.19 15.70
CA PRO A 130 5.35 -0.34 14.38
C PRO A 130 5.10 0.72 13.30
N GLU A 131 5.82 0.61 12.19
CA GLU A 131 5.59 1.45 11.01
C GLU A 131 4.83 0.66 9.94
N ILE A 132 3.71 1.20 9.47
CA ILE A 132 2.85 0.58 8.47
C ILE A 132 2.44 1.60 7.41
N ALA A 133 2.47 1.18 6.15
CA ALA A 133 2.06 2.00 5.02
C ALA A 133 1.15 1.21 4.06
N ILE A 134 0.19 1.92 3.45
CA ILE A 134 -0.50 1.43 2.26
C ILE A 134 0.44 1.62 1.08
N LYS A 135 0.78 0.52 0.41
CA LYS A 135 1.69 0.53 -0.74
C LYS A 135 0.95 0.84 -2.03
N GLU A 136 -0.19 0.18 -2.22
CA GLU A 136 -0.98 0.29 -3.44
C GLU A 136 -2.45 -0.03 -3.16
N ILE A 137 -3.32 0.55 -3.99
CA ILE A 137 -4.74 0.21 -4.03
C ILE A 137 -5.12 -0.04 -5.49
N ILE A 138 -5.40 -1.30 -5.79
CA ILE A 138 -5.86 -1.75 -7.11
C ILE A 138 -7.36 -2.00 -7.03
N LYS A 139 -8.11 -1.61 -8.05
CA LYS A 139 -9.55 -1.90 -8.13
C LYS A 139 -9.78 -3.04 -9.11
N GLU A 140 -10.47 -4.06 -8.64
CA GLU A 140 -10.94 -5.18 -9.45
C GLU A 140 -12.46 -5.27 -9.30
N ASN A 141 -13.19 -4.84 -10.33
CA ASN A 141 -14.65 -4.73 -10.29
C ASN A 141 -15.13 -3.91 -9.07
N ASN A 142 -15.89 -4.54 -8.18
CA ASN A 142 -16.45 -3.95 -6.96
C ASN A 142 -15.58 -4.21 -5.73
N THR A 143 -14.31 -4.56 -5.91
CA THR A 143 -13.38 -4.84 -4.81
C THR A 143 -12.14 -3.97 -4.93
N LEU A 144 -11.69 -3.39 -3.82
CA LEU A 144 -10.36 -2.83 -3.70
C LEU A 144 -9.42 -3.91 -3.13
N ILE A 145 -8.33 -4.15 -3.84
CA ILE A 145 -7.17 -4.93 -3.38
C ILE A 145 -6.17 -3.94 -2.83
N ILE A 146 -5.88 -4.05 -1.53
CA ILE A 146 -5.06 -3.10 -0.80
C ILE A 146 -3.79 -3.82 -0.37
N GLY A 147 -2.67 -3.40 -0.94
CA GLY A 147 -1.34 -3.86 -0.56
C GLY A 147 -0.79 -3.03 0.59
N VAL A 148 -0.24 -3.68 1.61
CA VAL A 148 0.41 -3.02 2.75
C VAL A 148 1.84 -3.49 2.91
N ASP A 149 2.71 -2.58 3.32
CA ASP A 149 4.07 -2.88 3.75
C ASP A 149 4.19 -2.52 5.23
N ILE A 150 4.56 -3.49 6.06
CA ILE A 150 5.01 -3.23 7.44
C ILE A 150 6.49 -2.90 7.33
N VAL A 151 6.79 -1.61 7.35
CA VAL A 151 8.11 -1.06 7.06
C VAL A 151 9.07 -1.33 8.22
N LYS A 152 8.57 -1.29 9.46
CA LYS A 152 9.37 -1.54 10.66
C LYS A 152 8.53 -2.23 11.72
N GLN A 153 8.83 -3.49 11.98
CA GLN A 153 8.45 -4.13 13.24
C GLN A 153 9.42 -3.64 14.31
N ASP A 154 8.92 -3.19 15.47
CA ASP A 154 9.80 -2.95 16.61
C ASP A 154 10.43 -4.32 16.98
N PRO A 155 11.75 -4.50 16.85
CA PRO A 155 12.39 -5.79 17.10
C PRO A 155 12.29 -6.21 18.58
N ASN A 156 11.96 -5.26 19.46
CA ASN A 156 11.92 -5.44 20.89
C ASN A 156 10.48 -5.49 21.43
N SER A 157 9.47 -5.71 20.58
CA SER A 157 8.11 -6.02 21.04
C SER A 157 7.34 -6.90 20.05
N GLU A 158 6.30 -7.56 20.55
CA GLU A 158 5.42 -8.35 19.70
C GLU A 158 4.43 -7.47 18.93
N LEU A 159 4.28 -7.80 17.64
CA LEU A 159 3.21 -7.25 16.81
C LEU A 159 1.94 -8.06 17.11
N LEU A 160 0.95 -7.42 17.72
CA LEU A 160 -0.28 -8.09 18.18
C LEU A 160 -1.29 -8.29 17.05
N GLY A 161 -1.19 -7.49 15.99
CA GLY A 161 -2.16 -7.47 14.89
C GLY A 161 -2.03 -6.24 14.00
N TYR A 162 -2.56 -6.35 12.79
CA TYR A 162 -2.59 -5.27 11.80
C TYR A 162 -3.69 -5.53 10.78
N GLY A 163 -4.11 -4.50 10.07
CA GLY A 163 -5.14 -4.59 9.05
C GLY A 163 -5.47 -3.28 8.37
N ILE A 164 -6.57 -3.27 7.62
CA ILE A 164 -7.14 -2.05 7.03
C ILE A 164 -8.45 -1.70 7.73
N CYS A 165 -8.55 -0.42 8.06
CA CYS A 165 -9.67 0.25 8.70
C CYS A 165 -10.22 1.27 7.72
N TYR A 166 -11.54 1.32 7.53
CA TYR A 166 -12.17 2.26 6.60
C TYR A 166 -13.48 2.85 7.14
N SER A 167 -13.77 4.08 6.72
CA SER A 167 -15.01 4.77 7.08
C SER A 167 -15.39 5.85 6.05
N ASN A 168 -16.54 6.47 6.23
CA ASN A 168 -16.98 7.65 5.47
C ASN A 168 -16.58 8.98 6.13
N HIS A 169 -15.70 8.94 7.14
CA HIS A 169 -15.13 10.10 7.81
C HIS A 169 -13.59 10.02 7.81
N PRO A 170 -12.89 11.17 7.80
CA PRO A 170 -11.44 11.20 7.88
C PRO A 170 -10.90 10.54 9.16
N ASN A 171 -9.66 10.05 9.08
CA ASN A 171 -8.89 9.42 10.15
C ASN A 171 -9.62 8.23 10.81
N PRO A 172 -9.97 7.16 10.07
CA PRO A 172 -10.62 6.00 10.65
C PRO A 172 -9.68 5.33 11.69
N ILE A 173 -10.24 5.01 12.86
CA ILE A 173 -9.53 4.49 14.03
C ILE A 173 -9.98 3.06 14.30
N PHE A 174 -9.03 2.17 14.58
CA PHE A 174 -9.33 0.78 14.91
C PHE A 174 -10.25 0.70 16.14
N GLY A 175 -11.37 -0.02 15.99
CA GLY A 175 -12.45 -0.11 16.99
C GLY A 175 -13.64 0.81 16.73
N ASP A 176 -13.48 1.85 15.89
CA ASP A 176 -14.54 2.77 15.45
C ASP A 176 -14.55 2.92 13.91
N CYS A 177 -14.30 1.81 13.22
CA CYS A 177 -14.29 1.75 11.76
C CYS A 177 -14.73 0.37 11.28
N ASN A 178 -15.00 0.27 9.98
CA ASN A 178 -15.20 -1.01 9.33
C ASN A 178 -13.83 -1.62 8.99
N LEU A 179 -13.75 -2.95 9.07
CA LEU A 179 -12.53 -3.69 8.76
C LEU A 179 -12.63 -4.35 7.41
N SER A 180 -11.53 -4.32 6.65
CA SER A 180 -11.37 -5.10 5.43
C SER A 180 -11.25 -6.60 5.73
N GLU A 181 -11.48 -7.44 4.73
CA GLU A 181 -11.10 -8.84 4.76
C GLU A 181 -9.58 -8.99 4.59
N LYS A 182 -8.92 -9.73 5.49
CA LYS A 182 -7.50 -10.11 5.33
C LYS A 182 -7.41 -11.30 4.38
N VAL A 183 -6.69 -11.13 3.26
CA VAL A 183 -6.43 -12.23 2.31
C VAL A 183 -5.16 -12.98 2.71
N ASN A 184 -4.10 -12.23 2.98
CA ASN A 184 -2.83 -12.71 3.50
C ASN A 184 -2.12 -11.59 4.28
N ASP A 185 -0.88 -11.79 4.69
CA ASP A 185 -0.13 -10.86 5.53
C ASP A 185 0.20 -9.50 4.87
N SER A 186 0.06 -9.39 3.55
CA SER A 186 0.36 -8.16 2.79
C SER A 186 -0.82 -7.63 1.97
N VAL A 187 -1.92 -8.38 1.89
CA VAL A 187 -3.03 -8.07 0.99
C VAL A 187 -4.37 -8.15 1.71
N PHE A 188 -5.16 -7.09 1.54
CA PHE A 188 -6.49 -6.92 2.10
C PHE A 188 -7.52 -6.65 1.00
N ARG A 189 -8.77 -7.00 1.26
CA ARG A 189 -9.91 -6.83 0.36
C ARG A 189 -10.99 -5.98 1.00
N LEU A 190 -11.45 -4.97 0.27
CA LEU A 190 -12.59 -4.14 0.66
C LEU A 190 -13.65 -4.20 -0.44
N ASN A 191 -14.86 -4.65 -0.09
CA ASN A 191 -15.99 -4.68 -1.01
C ASN A 191 -16.65 -3.30 -1.09
N LEU A 192 -16.67 -2.72 -2.28
CA LEU A 192 -17.18 -1.38 -2.53
C LEU A 192 -18.70 -1.29 -2.50
N ILE A 193 -19.43 -2.41 -2.57
CA ILE A 193 -20.89 -2.40 -2.39
C ILE A 193 -21.24 -2.15 -0.92
N THR A 194 -20.39 -2.64 0.00
CA THR A 194 -20.56 -2.40 1.44
C THR A 194 -20.05 -1.02 1.87
N ALA A 195 -19.15 -0.41 1.09
CA ALA A 195 -18.77 0.98 1.26
C ALA A 195 -19.82 1.85 0.58
N ASN A 196 -20.59 2.61 1.35
CA ASN A 196 -21.61 3.51 0.80
C ASN A 196 -21.03 4.46 -0.29
N THR A 197 -21.90 5.01 -1.14
CA THR A 197 -21.52 6.05 -2.11
C THR A 197 -20.94 7.28 -1.41
N GLY A 198 -19.87 7.84 -1.97
CA GLY A 198 -19.20 9.04 -1.47
C GLY A 198 -17.73 8.81 -1.13
N ASP A 199 -17.24 9.61 -0.17
CA ASP A 199 -15.88 9.53 0.34
C ASP A 199 -15.68 8.28 1.19
N VAL A 200 -14.67 7.47 0.84
CA VAL A 200 -14.21 6.31 1.61
C VAL A 200 -12.77 6.56 2.03
N TYR A 201 -12.57 6.82 3.31
CA TYR A 201 -11.25 6.98 3.92
C TYR A 201 -10.74 5.62 4.36
N ILE A 202 -9.53 5.27 3.91
CA ILE A 202 -8.88 3.97 4.13
C ILE A 202 -7.56 4.22 4.85
N ARG A 203 -7.31 3.47 5.92
CA ARG A 203 -6.10 3.58 6.72
C ARG A 203 -5.62 2.20 7.15
N ALA A 204 -4.33 1.93 6.98
CA ALA A 204 -3.73 0.75 7.56
C ALA A 204 -3.46 1.00 9.05
N TYR A 205 -3.59 -0.03 9.88
CA TYR A 205 -3.24 0.02 11.30
C TYR A 205 -2.37 -1.18 11.67
N ALA A 206 -1.48 -0.99 12.64
CA ALA A 206 -0.68 -2.03 13.25
C ALA A 206 -0.58 -1.75 14.75
N HIS A 207 -0.94 -2.72 15.60
CA HIS A 207 -0.86 -2.54 17.03
C HIS A 207 0.17 -3.46 17.69
N SER A 208 0.85 -2.90 18.67
CA SER A 208 1.80 -3.56 19.54
C SER A 208 1.36 -3.38 20.99
N VAL A 209 2.16 -3.89 21.92
CA VAL A 209 1.97 -3.65 23.36
C VAL A 209 2.03 -2.17 23.76
N PHE A 210 2.54 -1.26 22.92
CA PHE A 210 2.59 0.19 23.20
C PHE A 210 1.41 0.99 22.64
N GLY A 211 0.59 0.38 21.79
CA GLY A 211 -0.52 1.05 21.14
C GLY A 211 -0.58 0.78 19.64
N ILE A 212 -1.32 1.63 18.94
CA ILE A 212 -1.70 1.45 17.54
C ILE A 212 -1.02 2.52 16.69
N ALA A 213 -0.20 2.10 15.73
CA ALA A 213 0.23 2.94 14.63
C ALA A 213 -0.76 2.88 13.48
N TYR A 214 -0.77 3.96 12.70
CA TYR A 214 -1.57 4.06 11.51
C TYR A 214 -0.75 4.62 10.36
N SER A 215 -1.10 4.23 9.13
CA SER A 215 -0.62 4.89 7.92
C SER A 215 -1.23 6.30 7.78
N GLU A 216 -0.81 7.03 6.76
CA GLU A 216 -1.60 8.17 6.26
C GLU A 216 -2.97 7.71 5.73
N ASP A 217 -3.93 8.62 5.74
CA ASP A 217 -5.26 8.41 5.16
C ASP A 217 -5.18 8.36 3.64
N THR A 218 -5.82 7.35 3.06
CA THR A 218 -6.06 7.27 1.61
C THR A 218 -7.54 7.46 1.33
N LEU A 219 -7.90 8.52 0.60
CA LEU A 219 -9.28 8.81 0.20
C LEU A 219 -9.58 8.18 -1.17
N VAL A 220 -10.66 7.40 -1.23
CA VAL A 220 -11.24 6.90 -2.48
C VAL A 220 -12.68 7.38 -2.57
N ASN A 221 -13.03 8.04 -3.68
CA ASN A 221 -14.41 8.46 -3.94
C ASN A 221 -15.12 7.41 -4.80
N ILE A 222 -16.31 6.97 -4.38
CA ILE A 222 -17.04 5.87 -5.01
C ILE A 222 -18.46 6.31 -5.38
N VAL A 223 -18.91 5.88 -6.56
CA VAL A 223 -20.29 5.99 -7.03
C VAL A 223 -20.84 4.61 -7.28
N TYR A 224 -22.02 4.32 -6.72
CA TYR A 224 -22.74 3.09 -6.93
C TYR A 224 -23.84 3.26 -7.99
N ASP A 225 -23.90 2.36 -8.96
CA ASP A 225 -25.01 2.26 -9.91
C ASP A 225 -25.99 1.19 -9.43
N ALA A 226 -27.15 1.63 -8.95
CA ALA A 226 -28.17 0.74 -8.41
C ALA A 226 -28.83 -0.17 -9.46
N ARG A 227 -28.63 0.11 -10.76
CA ARG A 227 -29.27 -0.67 -11.84
C ARG A 227 -28.59 -2.02 -12.06
N ASP A 228 -27.28 -2.11 -11.80
CA ASP A 228 -26.46 -3.30 -12.05
C ASP A 228 -25.53 -3.67 -10.87
N GLY A 229 -25.48 -2.83 -9.83
CA GLY A 229 -24.64 -3.02 -8.67
C GLY A 229 -23.16 -2.71 -8.90
N ASN A 230 -22.79 -2.08 -10.02
CA ASN A 230 -21.42 -1.67 -10.28
C ASN A 230 -21.04 -0.45 -9.44
N ALA A 231 -19.86 -0.50 -8.83
CA ALA A 231 -19.22 0.64 -8.17
C ALA A 231 -18.12 1.21 -9.07
N TYR A 232 -18.01 2.53 -9.12
CA TYR A 232 -17.05 3.25 -9.94
C TYR A 232 -16.24 4.21 -9.07
N LYS A 233 -14.91 4.23 -9.25
CA LYS A 233 -14.08 5.30 -8.69
C LYS A 233 -14.37 6.61 -9.42
N THR A 234 -14.17 7.72 -8.71
CA THR A 234 -14.21 9.05 -9.31
C THR A 234 -12.93 9.81 -9.05
N VAL A 235 -12.68 10.81 -9.88
CA VAL A 235 -11.52 11.69 -9.77
C VAL A 235 -11.94 13.12 -10.08
N LYS A 236 -11.45 14.07 -9.28
CA LYS A 236 -11.63 15.50 -9.54
C LYS A 236 -10.50 16.00 -10.43
N ILE A 237 -10.84 16.56 -11.59
CA ILE A 237 -9.88 17.14 -12.53
C ILE A 237 -10.35 18.57 -12.86
N GLY A 238 -9.56 19.55 -12.43
CA GLY A 238 -9.98 20.94 -12.44
C GLY A 238 -11.25 21.14 -11.60
N ASN A 239 -12.31 21.65 -12.22
CA ASN A 239 -13.60 21.87 -11.56
C ASN A 239 -14.57 20.71 -11.72
N GLN A 240 -14.22 19.69 -12.51
CA GLN A 240 -15.13 18.60 -12.86
C GLN A 240 -14.79 17.34 -12.08
N ILE A 241 -15.80 16.54 -11.78
CA ILE A 241 -15.64 15.20 -11.21
C ILE A 241 -15.99 14.18 -12.28
N TRP A 242 -15.03 13.32 -12.62
CA TRP A 242 -15.16 12.30 -13.65
C TRP A 242 -15.22 10.92 -13.02
N LEU A 243 -15.96 10.00 -13.62
CA LEU A 243 -15.69 8.59 -13.37
C LEU A 243 -14.25 8.28 -13.79
N ALA A 244 -13.51 7.57 -12.96
CA ALA A 244 -12.16 7.09 -13.28
C ALA A 244 -12.19 5.76 -14.07
N GLU A 245 -13.38 5.28 -14.41
CA GLU A 245 -13.62 4.00 -15.10
C GLU A 245 -14.72 4.18 -16.16
N ASN A 246 -14.66 3.37 -17.22
CA ASN A 246 -15.72 3.32 -18.22
C ASN A 246 -17.00 2.75 -17.62
N MET A 247 -18.15 3.20 -18.12
CA MET A 247 -19.43 2.60 -17.77
C MET A 247 -19.48 1.11 -18.12
N ARG A 248 -20.04 0.32 -17.20
CA ARG A 248 -20.23 -1.13 -17.32
C ARG A 248 -21.69 -1.57 -17.34
N TYR A 249 -22.63 -0.63 -17.35
CA TYR A 249 -24.06 -0.98 -17.40
C TYR A 249 -24.38 -1.75 -18.68
N LEU A 250 -24.75 -3.02 -18.53
CA LEU A 250 -24.96 -3.98 -19.61
C LEU A 250 -26.29 -4.73 -19.40
N PRO A 251 -27.43 -4.21 -19.89
CA PRO A 251 -28.73 -4.85 -19.69
C PRO A 251 -28.94 -6.08 -20.60
N ASN A 252 -28.28 -6.12 -21.76
CA ASN A 252 -28.26 -7.23 -22.70
C ASN A 252 -27.01 -7.14 -23.58
N VAL A 253 -26.69 -8.19 -24.34
CA VAL A 253 -25.60 -8.18 -25.31
C VAL A 253 -26.18 -8.20 -26.72
N THR A 254 -25.76 -7.26 -27.56
CA THR A 254 -26.17 -7.18 -28.97
C THR A 254 -25.31 -8.12 -29.81
N PRO A 255 -25.88 -8.97 -30.69
CA PRO A 255 -25.09 -9.76 -31.64
C PRO A 255 -24.21 -8.86 -32.49
N THR A 256 -22.94 -9.19 -32.68
CA THR A 256 -22.01 -8.31 -33.43
C THR A 256 -22.37 -8.16 -34.91
N SER A 257 -23.18 -9.07 -35.45
CA SER A 257 -23.77 -8.98 -36.79
C SER A 257 -24.90 -7.95 -36.92
N TYR A 258 -25.33 -7.35 -35.80
CA TYR A 258 -26.39 -6.36 -35.74
C TYR A 258 -25.89 -5.02 -35.18
N SER A 259 -26.30 -3.94 -35.83
CA SER A 259 -26.09 -2.56 -35.38
C SER A 259 -27.26 -1.69 -35.81
N SER A 260 -27.56 -0.64 -35.04
CA SER A 260 -28.69 0.25 -35.29
C SER A 260 -28.35 1.71 -35.00
N PHE A 261 -29.00 2.61 -35.75
CA PHE A 261 -28.96 4.05 -35.48
C PHE A 261 -29.96 4.46 -34.40
N ASP A 262 -31.04 3.70 -34.24
CA ASP A 262 -32.23 4.12 -33.50
C ASP A 262 -32.62 3.14 -32.36
N GLU A 263 -31.95 1.99 -32.27
CA GLU A 263 -32.11 1.04 -31.16
C GLU A 263 -30.84 0.97 -30.31
N ASN A 264 -31.01 0.75 -29.01
CA ASN A 264 -29.88 0.62 -28.09
C ASN A 264 -29.09 -0.65 -28.40
N CYS A 265 -27.79 -0.51 -28.63
CA CYS A 265 -26.87 -1.62 -28.85
C CYS A 265 -25.72 -1.59 -27.84
N TYR A 266 -25.41 -2.76 -27.28
CA TYR A 266 -24.39 -2.92 -26.24
C TYR A 266 -23.44 -4.05 -26.64
N TYR A 267 -22.14 -3.74 -26.64
CA TYR A 267 -21.11 -4.69 -27.01
C TYR A 267 -20.03 -4.76 -25.93
N VAL A 268 -19.44 -5.94 -25.78
CA VAL A 268 -18.22 -6.15 -24.99
C VAL A 268 -17.11 -6.45 -25.98
N ALA A 269 -15.97 -5.75 -25.87
CA ALA A 269 -14.88 -5.92 -26.81
C ALA A 269 -14.45 -7.39 -26.91
N ASN A 270 -14.17 -7.86 -28.13
CA ASN A 270 -13.79 -9.24 -28.45
C ASN A 270 -14.79 -10.34 -28.01
N TYR A 271 -15.98 -9.99 -27.53
CA TYR A 271 -17.03 -10.96 -27.23
C TYR A 271 -18.05 -11.04 -28.36
N TYR A 272 -18.15 -12.22 -28.98
CA TYR A 272 -19.01 -12.46 -30.15
C TYR A 272 -20.30 -13.23 -29.80
N GLY A 273 -20.49 -13.58 -28.53
CA GLY A 273 -21.70 -14.23 -28.03
C GLY A 273 -22.81 -13.21 -27.72
N THR A 274 -23.94 -13.72 -27.25
CA THR A 274 -25.09 -12.90 -26.82
C THR A 274 -25.53 -13.21 -25.39
N ASP A 275 -24.79 -14.07 -24.69
CA ASP A 275 -25.10 -14.46 -23.32
C ASP A 275 -24.59 -13.40 -22.34
N LEU A 276 -25.51 -12.78 -21.60
CA LEU A 276 -25.17 -11.74 -20.65
C LEU A 276 -24.31 -12.28 -19.50
N THR A 277 -24.59 -13.48 -19.01
CA THR A 277 -23.88 -14.06 -17.85
C THR A 277 -22.44 -14.41 -18.19
N GLU A 278 -22.18 -14.84 -19.43
CA GLU A 278 -20.83 -15.03 -19.93
C GLU A 278 -20.12 -13.69 -20.13
N ALA A 279 -20.76 -12.74 -20.81
CA ALA A 279 -20.18 -11.44 -21.14
C ALA A 279 -19.66 -10.69 -19.89
N ILE A 280 -20.43 -10.64 -18.80
CA ILE A 280 -20.01 -9.94 -17.56
C ILE A 280 -18.83 -10.61 -16.84
N THR A 281 -18.48 -11.84 -17.20
CA THR A 281 -17.33 -12.55 -16.62
C THR A 281 -16.05 -12.36 -17.41
N THR A 282 -16.12 -11.84 -18.64
CA THR A 282 -14.96 -11.58 -19.50
C THR A 282 -14.03 -10.53 -18.90
N ASP A 283 -12.74 -10.62 -19.23
CA ASP A 283 -11.75 -9.64 -18.80
C ASP A 283 -11.99 -8.28 -19.46
N GLU A 284 -12.43 -8.27 -20.72
CA GLU A 284 -12.73 -7.09 -21.51
C GLU A 284 -13.84 -6.25 -20.85
N TYR A 285 -14.93 -6.90 -20.42
CA TYR A 285 -15.99 -6.23 -19.67
C TYR A 285 -15.48 -5.65 -18.34
N LYS A 286 -14.74 -6.44 -17.56
CA LYS A 286 -14.24 -6.05 -16.24
C LYS A 286 -13.25 -4.88 -16.32
N LYS A 287 -12.35 -4.91 -17.31
CA LYS A 287 -11.27 -3.92 -17.49
C LYS A 287 -11.76 -2.69 -18.24
N THR A 288 -12.32 -2.86 -19.43
CA THR A 288 -12.59 -1.76 -20.37
C THR A 288 -14.05 -1.33 -20.44
N GLY A 289 -14.95 -2.11 -19.85
CA GLY A 289 -16.37 -1.83 -19.82
C GLY A 289 -17.08 -2.06 -21.14
N VAL A 290 -18.20 -1.36 -21.34
CA VAL A 290 -19.12 -1.62 -22.45
C VAL A 290 -18.92 -0.59 -23.56
N LEU A 291 -19.04 -1.06 -24.80
CA LEU A 291 -19.09 -0.25 -26.01
C LEU A 291 -20.55 -0.04 -26.39
N TYR A 292 -20.99 1.21 -26.32
CA TYR A 292 -22.37 1.61 -26.56
C TYR A 292 -22.47 2.24 -27.94
N ASN A 293 -23.52 1.93 -28.70
CA ASN A 293 -23.89 2.84 -29.79
C ASN A 293 -24.37 4.18 -29.22
N TRP A 294 -24.36 5.24 -30.03
CA TRP A 294 -24.69 6.58 -29.54
C TRP A 294 -26.11 6.66 -28.98
N GLN A 295 -27.05 5.93 -29.57
CA GLN A 295 -28.43 5.84 -29.08
C GLN A 295 -28.50 5.23 -27.66
N ALA A 296 -27.76 4.15 -27.39
CA ALA A 296 -27.66 3.58 -26.05
C ALA A 296 -26.95 4.53 -25.06
N ALA A 297 -25.87 5.18 -25.49
CA ALA A 297 -25.14 6.14 -24.65
C ALA A 297 -26.02 7.32 -24.21
N MET A 298 -26.82 7.85 -25.13
CA MET A 298 -27.74 8.96 -24.88
C MET A 298 -29.06 8.52 -24.26
N ASN A 299 -29.38 7.23 -24.26
CA ASN A 299 -30.62 6.66 -23.74
C ASN A 299 -31.89 7.39 -24.23
N GLY A 300 -31.90 7.80 -25.51
CA GLY A 300 -33.01 8.52 -26.13
C GLY A 300 -33.12 10.02 -25.79
N GLU A 301 -32.21 10.58 -25.00
CA GLU A 301 -32.16 12.01 -24.72
C GLU A 301 -31.59 12.82 -25.91
N PRO A 302 -32.01 14.09 -26.09
CA PRO A 302 -31.51 14.94 -27.16
C PRO A 302 -30.02 15.28 -26.97
N SER A 303 -29.33 15.56 -28.07
CA SER A 303 -27.94 16.05 -28.00
C SER A 303 -27.83 17.37 -27.24
N SER A 304 -26.71 17.57 -26.56
CA SER A 304 -26.38 18.82 -25.89
C SER A 304 -24.95 19.24 -26.22
N THR A 305 -24.73 20.55 -26.27
CA THR A 305 -23.39 21.14 -26.47
C THR A 305 -22.97 22.02 -25.28
N SER A 306 -23.82 22.08 -24.25
CA SER A 306 -23.64 22.89 -23.04
C SER A 306 -22.66 22.23 -22.06
N SER A 307 -22.11 23.02 -21.15
CA SER A 307 -21.39 22.55 -19.96
C SER A 307 -22.10 23.12 -18.71
N PRO A 308 -22.74 22.28 -17.87
CA PRO A 308 -22.92 20.83 -18.04
C PRO A 308 -23.82 20.50 -19.25
N SER A 309 -23.66 19.31 -19.82
CA SER A 309 -24.55 18.85 -20.90
C SER A 309 -25.99 18.67 -20.42
N GLY A 310 -26.16 18.25 -19.17
CA GLY A 310 -27.45 17.90 -18.55
C GLY A 310 -28.04 16.57 -19.02
N ILE A 311 -27.33 15.81 -19.86
CA ILE A 311 -27.82 14.57 -20.47
C ILE A 311 -27.48 13.39 -19.57
N THR A 312 -28.46 12.83 -18.85
CA THR A 312 -28.18 11.68 -17.97
C THR A 312 -27.73 10.49 -18.81
N GLY A 313 -28.49 10.17 -19.86
CA GLY A 313 -28.15 9.10 -20.78
C GLY A 313 -27.94 7.77 -20.04
N ILE A 314 -26.84 7.08 -20.35
CA ILE A 314 -26.49 5.82 -19.68
C ILE A 314 -25.84 6.00 -18.30
N CYS A 315 -25.54 7.23 -17.89
CA CYS A 315 -24.85 7.50 -16.63
C CYS A 315 -25.72 7.22 -15.39
N PRO A 316 -25.11 6.96 -14.21
CA PRO A 316 -25.85 6.84 -12.96
C PRO A 316 -26.57 8.15 -12.61
N GLN A 317 -27.59 8.06 -11.75
CA GLN A 317 -28.35 9.24 -11.33
C GLN A 317 -27.43 10.35 -10.77
N GLY A 318 -27.62 11.58 -11.24
CA GLY A 318 -26.83 12.74 -10.83
C GLY A 318 -25.48 12.88 -11.55
N TRP A 319 -25.22 12.02 -12.55
CA TRP A 319 -24.11 12.10 -13.49
C TRP A 319 -24.66 12.23 -14.91
N HIS A 320 -23.84 12.75 -15.84
CA HIS A 320 -24.25 12.96 -17.22
C HIS A 320 -23.16 12.61 -18.24
N ILE A 321 -23.58 12.41 -19.48
CA ILE A 321 -22.73 12.22 -20.65
C ILE A 321 -22.02 13.55 -20.95
N PRO A 322 -20.68 13.59 -20.98
CA PRO A 322 -19.95 14.82 -21.23
C PRO A 322 -20.25 15.36 -22.63
N SER A 323 -20.47 16.67 -22.74
CA SER A 323 -20.38 17.39 -24.00
C SER A 323 -18.92 17.54 -24.44
N LYS A 324 -18.71 17.90 -25.70
CA LYS A 324 -17.41 18.33 -26.20
C LYS A 324 -16.85 19.52 -25.40
N ALA A 325 -17.71 20.43 -24.92
CA ALA A 325 -17.27 21.59 -24.14
C ALA A 325 -16.67 21.20 -22.79
N GLU A 326 -17.21 20.16 -22.15
CA GLU A 326 -16.67 19.60 -20.90
C GLU A 326 -15.36 18.85 -21.14
N TRP A 327 -15.28 18.08 -22.23
CA TRP A 327 -14.01 17.50 -22.67
C TRP A 327 -12.96 18.57 -22.96
N ASP A 328 -13.32 19.68 -23.61
CA ASP A 328 -12.41 20.80 -23.85
C ASP A 328 -11.87 21.38 -22.53
N GLN A 329 -12.71 21.53 -21.51
CA GLN A 329 -12.27 22.00 -20.19
C GLN A 329 -11.26 21.05 -19.54
N LEU A 330 -11.56 19.75 -19.53
CA LEU A 330 -10.65 18.71 -19.05
C LEU A 330 -9.30 18.75 -19.78
N ILE A 331 -9.35 18.76 -21.12
CA ILE A 331 -8.17 18.74 -21.99
C ILE A 331 -7.31 19.99 -21.77
N LEU A 332 -7.92 21.18 -21.73
CA LEU A 332 -7.23 22.45 -21.50
C LEU A 332 -6.60 22.51 -20.11
N PHE A 333 -7.31 22.05 -19.07
CA PHE A 333 -6.76 21.95 -17.73
C PHE A 333 -5.50 21.08 -17.68
N LEU A 334 -5.47 20.01 -18.48
CA LEU A 334 -4.32 19.09 -18.57
C LEU A 334 -3.21 19.56 -19.53
N GLY A 335 -3.26 20.79 -20.04
CA GLY A 335 -2.22 21.36 -20.90
C GLY A 335 -2.50 21.29 -22.41
N GLY A 336 -3.75 20.96 -22.78
CA GLY A 336 -4.24 21.02 -24.16
C GLY A 336 -4.13 19.72 -24.94
N TYR A 337 -4.60 19.78 -26.18
CA TYR A 337 -4.81 18.62 -27.06
C TYR A 337 -3.54 17.84 -27.40
N SER A 338 -2.36 18.47 -27.40
CA SER A 338 -1.11 17.80 -27.79
C SER A 338 -0.47 16.94 -26.70
N ASP A 339 -0.84 17.14 -25.43
CA ASP A 339 -0.13 16.54 -24.27
C ASP A 339 -1.05 15.78 -23.31
N SER A 340 -2.32 16.20 -23.20
CA SER A 340 -3.27 15.66 -22.22
C SER A 340 -3.53 14.16 -22.36
N GLY A 341 -3.38 13.57 -23.55
CA GLY A 341 -3.61 12.14 -23.77
C GLY A 341 -2.71 11.26 -22.93
N GLY A 342 -1.44 11.65 -22.73
CA GLY A 342 -0.51 10.95 -21.84
C GLY A 342 -0.91 11.06 -20.37
N LYS A 343 -1.48 12.19 -19.94
CA LYS A 343 -1.92 12.42 -18.56
C LYS A 343 -3.22 11.68 -18.21
N LEU A 344 -4.03 11.35 -19.22
CA LEU A 344 -5.29 10.62 -19.08
C LEU A 344 -5.09 9.09 -19.06
N ARG A 345 -4.12 8.56 -19.83
CA ARG A 345 -3.90 7.11 -19.96
C ARG A 345 -3.32 6.48 -18.70
N GLU A 346 -3.75 5.25 -18.44
CA GLU A 346 -3.09 4.33 -17.52
C GLU A 346 -1.58 4.21 -17.82
N ILE A 347 -0.79 4.09 -16.76
CA ILE A 347 0.67 3.91 -16.81
C ILE A 347 1.00 2.47 -17.23
N GLY A 348 2.11 2.29 -17.96
CA GLY A 348 2.64 0.97 -18.26
C GLY A 348 2.03 0.36 -19.52
N THR A 349 2.24 -0.94 -19.71
CA THR A 349 1.82 -1.65 -20.93
C THR A 349 1.04 -2.92 -20.64
N ASP A 350 0.43 -3.01 -19.45
CA ASP A 350 -0.35 -4.18 -19.05
C ASP A 350 -1.63 -4.29 -19.88
N ASN A 351 -2.31 -3.15 -20.10
CA ASN A 351 -3.49 -3.06 -20.97
C ASN A 351 -3.20 -2.34 -22.29
N TRP A 352 -2.37 -1.28 -22.26
CA TRP A 352 -1.96 -0.55 -23.45
C TRP A 352 -0.84 -1.27 -24.17
N VAL A 353 -1.03 -1.59 -25.44
CA VAL A 353 0.05 -2.13 -26.26
C VAL A 353 1.15 -1.07 -26.43
N SER A 354 2.40 -1.51 -26.27
CA SER A 354 3.62 -0.73 -26.48
C SER A 354 3.52 0.10 -27.77
N PRO A 355 3.94 1.37 -27.77
CA PRO A 355 4.84 1.99 -26.78
C PRO A 355 4.17 2.73 -25.61
N ASN A 356 2.85 2.92 -25.61
CA ASN A 356 2.11 3.78 -24.66
C ASN A 356 2.82 5.11 -24.33
N ILE A 357 3.21 5.84 -25.38
CA ILE A 357 4.11 7.00 -25.29
C ILE A 357 3.55 8.06 -24.35
N GLY A 358 4.39 8.51 -23.40
CA GLY A 358 4.08 9.65 -22.52
C GLY A 358 2.96 9.39 -21.51
N ALA A 359 2.53 8.14 -21.31
CA ALA A 359 1.52 7.81 -20.32
C ALA A 359 2.04 8.02 -18.88
N THR A 360 1.34 8.86 -18.13
CA THR A 360 1.68 9.19 -16.73
C THR A 360 0.52 9.02 -15.77
N ASN A 361 -0.72 8.91 -16.28
CA ASN A 361 -1.95 8.93 -15.49
C ASN A 361 -1.99 10.03 -14.40
N SER A 362 -1.27 11.13 -14.58
CA SER A 362 -1.15 12.18 -13.55
C SER A 362 -2.48 12.87 -13.23
N SER A 363 -3.49 12.70 -14.10
CA SER A 363 -4.85 13.16 -13.85
C SER A 363 -5.70 12.22 -12.99
N GLY A 364 -5.30 10.95 -12.82
CA GLY A 364 -6.10 9.90 -12.19
C GLY A 364 -7.28 9.39 -13.03
N PHE A 365 -7.47 9.88 -14.27
CA PHE A 365 -8.56 9.51 -15.18
C PHE A 365 -8.53 8.02 -15.58
N SER A 366 -7.34 7.41 -15.58
CA SER A 366 -7.13 5.98 -15.79
C SER A 366 -7.79 5.45 -17.07
N ALA A 367 -7.54 6.12 -18.20
CA ALA A 367 -8.07 5.67 -19.49
C ALA A 367 -7.46 4.32 -19.90
N LEU A 368 -8.34 3.38 -20.26
CA LEU A 368 -8.02 2.03 -20.71
C LEU A 368 -8.41 1.85 -22.19
N PRO A 369 -7.69 1.01 -22.95
CA PRO A 369 -7.86 0.89 -24.40
C PRO A 369 -8.95 -0.10 -24.78
N GLY A 370 -10.21 0.29 -24.57
CA GLY A 370 -11.39 -0.52 -24.92
C GLY A 370 -11.63 -0.73 -26.42
N GLY A 371 -10.89 -0.03 -27.28
CA GLY A 371 -11.10 -0.06 -28.72
C GLY A 371 -12.45 0.53 -29.12
N GLU A 372 -13.05 -0.06 -30.14
CA GLU A 372 -14.34 0.32 -30.69
C GLU A 372 -15.07 -0.91 -31.22
N TYR A 373 -16.40 -0.83 -31.36
CA TYR A 373 -17.17 -1.76 -32.17
C TYR A 373 -17.39 -1.12 -33.53
N TYR A 374 -16.94 -1.78 -34.59
CA TYR A 374 -17.03 -1.27 -35.95
C TYR A 374 -18.24 -1.88 -36.67
N SER A 375 -19.26 -1.06 -36.90
CA SER A 375 -20.56 -1.50 -37.40
C SER A 375 -20.57 -1.95 -38.88
N TYR A 376 -19.45 -1.80 -39.58
CA TYR A 376 -19.31 -2.21 -40.99
C TYR A 376 -19.18 -3.73 -41.12
N ASP A 377 -18.38 -4.36 -40.27
CA ASP A 377 -18.10 -5.80 -40.29
C ASP A 377 -18.36 -6.51 -38.96
N GLY A 378 -18.77 -5.77 -37.92
CA GLY A 378 -19.06 -6.32 -36.61
C GLY A 378 -17.81 -6.73 -35.83
N SER A 379 -16.65 -6.14 -36.16
CA SER A 379 -15.38 -6.41 -35.50
C SER A 379 -15.08 -5.44 -34.36
N PHE A 380 -14.02 -5.72 -33.60
CA PHE A 380 -13.52 -4.89 -32.50
C PHE A 380 -12.08 -4.42 -32.77
N PRO A 381 -11.87 -3.53 -33.75
CA PRO A 381 -10.52 -3.09 -34.07
C PRO A 381 -9.90 -2.29 -32.92
N SER A 382 -8.57 -2.24 -32.90
CA SER A 382 -7.79 -1.34 -32.03
C SER A 382 -7.94 -1.56 -30.52
N TYR A 383 -8.56 -2.65 -30.06
CA TYR A 383 -8.50 -3.08 -28.65
C TYR A 383 -7.04 -3.18 -28.19
N GLY A 384 -6.72 -2.61 -27.03
CA GLY A 384 -5.33 -2.49 -26.55
C GLY A 384 -4.55 -1.28 -27.09
N TYR A 385 -4.98 -0.63 -28.18
CA TYR A 385 -4.27 0.48 -28.81
C TYR A 385 -4.99 1.82 -28.74
N PHE A 386 -6.30 1.80 -28.54
CA PHE A 386 -7.18 2.94 -28.73
C PHE A 386 -8.26 2.97 -27.66
N ALA A 387 -8.58 4.16 -27.19
CA ALA A 387 -9.71 4.40 -26.31
C ALA A 387 -10.53 5.56 -26.88
N ALA A 388 -11.85 5.38 -26.93
CA ALA A 388 -12.77 6.40 -27.41
C ALA A 388 -14.02 6.48 -26.55
N TRP A 389 -14.54 7.70 -26.43
CA TRP A 389 -15.73 8.01 -25.65
C TRP A 389 -16.70 8.86 -26.44
N TRP A 390 -17.97 8.46 -26.42
CA TRP A 390 -19.03 9.33 -26.93
C TRP A 390 -19.12 10.63 -26.17
N THR A 391 -19.44 11.70 -26.90
CA THR A 391 -19.93 12.95 -26.33
C THR A 391 -21.43 13.07 -26.56
N SER A 392 -22.08 13.98 -25.84
CA SER A 392 -23.49 14.33 -26.09
C SER A 392 -23.71 15.17 -27.35
N ASN A 393 -22.66 15.51 -28.10
CA ASN A 393 -22.74 16.31 -29.32
C ASN A 393 -23.08 15.44 -30.54
N THR A 394 -23.97 15.96 -31.38
CA THR A 394 -24.10 15.52 -32.77
C THR A 394 -22.96 16.05 -33.63
N ALA A 395 -22.82 15.53 -34.85
CA ALA A 395 -21.83 15.98 -35.83
C ALA A 395 -21.89 17.51 -36.09
N ILE A 396 -20.73 18.11 -36.36
CA ILE A 396 -20.52 19.55 -36.57
C ILE A 396 -21.40 20.07 -37.71
N ASN A 397 -21.53 19.29 -38.79
CA ASN A 397 -22.34 19.64 -39.96
C ASN A 397 -23.80 19.15 -39.86
N SER A 398 -24.27 18.82 -38.66
CA SER A 398 -25.63 18.30 -38.40
C SER A 398 -25.98 17.03 -39.20
N ASN A 399 -24.97 16.22 -39.57
CA ASN A 399 -25.22 14.92 -40.19
C ASN A 399 -25.97 14.03 -39.18
N PRO A 400 -27.21 13.60 -39.48
CA PRO A 400 -28.04 12.90 -38.50
C PRO A 400 -27.48 11.53 -38.12
N PHE A 401 -26.63 10.94 -38.97
CA PHE A 401 -26.04 9.62 -38.77
C PHE A 401 -24.74 9.61 -37.97
N HIS A 402 -24.16 10.79 -37.69
CA HIS A 402 -22.86 10.90 -37.02
C HIS A 402 -22.97 11.64 -35.68
N ALA A 403 -22.07 11.28 -34.77
CA ALA A 403 -21.90 11.95 -33.49
C ALA A 403 -20.41 12.13 -33.18
N ILE A 404 -20.11 13.05 -32.27
CA ILE A 404 -18.73 13.35 -31.89
C ILE A 404 -18.27 12.38 -30.80
N TYR A 405 -17.06 11.87 -30.96
CA TYR A 405 -16.35 11.14 -29.92
C TYR A 405 -14.96 11.76 -29.66
N ILE A 406 -14.46 11.54 -28.45
CA ILE A 406 -13.09 11.90 -28.05
C ILE A 406 -12.27 10.63 -27.99
N SER A 407 -11.03 10.67 -28.47
CA SER A 407 -10.16 9.50 -28.44
C SER A 407 -8.70 9.81 -28.17
N ILE A 408 -8.00 8.76 -27.72
CA ILE A 408 -6.56 8.71 -27.49
C ILE A 408 -6.01 7.35 -27.94
N ASN A 409 -4.73 7.31 -28.31
CA ASN A 409 -4.06 6.07 -28.74
C ASN A 409 -2.68 5.92 -28.07
N SER A 410 -2.09 4.73 -28.16
CA SER A 410 -0.79 4.42 -27.52
C SER A 410 0.43 5.07 -28.16
N SER A 411 0.31 5.61 -29.37
CA SER A 411 1.47 6.04 -30.19
C SER A 411 1.86 7.51 -29.98
N ASN A 412 1.05 8.31 -29.29
CA ASN A 412 1.34 9.72 -28.99
C ASN A 412 0.53 10.22 -27.78
N THR A 413 0.80 11.46 -27.34
CA THR A 413 0.12 12.13 -26.23
C THR A 413 -1.11 12.96 -26.66
N ILE A 414 -1.54 12.81 -27.91
CA ILE A 414 -2.57 13.67 -28.50
C ILE A 414 -3.96 13.13 -28.15
N VAL A 415 -4.85 14.02 -27.73
CA VAL A 415 -6.30 13.79 -27.71
C VAL A 415 -6.87 14.23 -29.05
N THR A 416 -7.79 13.47 -29.60
CA THR A 416 -8.46 13.81 -30.87
C THR A 416 -9.96 13.89 -30.68
N THR A 417 -10.57 14.85 -31.38
CA THR A 417 -12.03 14.95 -31.54
C THR A 417 -12.37 14.55 -32.96
N ASN A 418 -13.21 13.54 -33.12
CA ASN A 418 -13.61 13.02 -34.42
C ASN A 418 -15.12 12.74 -34.44
N GLU A 419 -15.62 12.34 -35.60
CA GLU A 419 -17.00 11.91 -35.79
C GLU A 419 -17.02 10.46 -36.29
N SER A 420 -17.98 9.66 -35.81
CA SER A 420 -18.26 8.32 -36.35
C SER A 420 -19.75 8.11 -36.52
N LEU A 421 -20.12 7.02 -37.17
CA LEU A 421 -21.52 6.61 -37.28
C LEU A 421 -22.08 6.35 -35.88
N LYS A 422 -23.29 6.83 -35.61
CA LYS A 422 -23.99 6.61 -34.33
C LYS A 422 -24.24 5.14 -34.01
N LYS A 423 -24.14 4.25 -35.00
CA LYS A 423 -24.27 2.80 -34.86
C LYS A 423 -22.95 2.08 -34.54
N ASP A 424 -21.82 2.76 -34.59
CA ASP A 424 -20.55 2.25 -34.04
C ASP A 424 -20.61 2.26 -32.52
N GLY A 425 -19.76 1.48 -31.86
CA GLY A 425 -19.73 1.39 -30.40
C GLY A 425 -18.47 2.01 -29.79
N PHE A 426 -18.66 2.93 -28.84
CA PHE A 426 -17.58 3.50 -28.03
C PHE A 426 -17.95 3.48 -26.55
N ASN A 427 -16.95 3.62 -25.68
CA ASN A 427 -17.20 3.67 -24.24
C ASN A 427 -17.92 4.97 -23.85
N VAL A 428 -18.40 5.03 -22.61
CA VAL A 428 -18.91 6.25 -21.97
C VAL A 428 -18.12 6.51 -20.69
N ARG A 429 -17.71 7.77 -20.50
CA ARG A 429 -17.15 8.27 -19.24
C ARG A 429 -18.05 9.37 -18.70
N CYS A 430 -18.73 9.12 -17.59
CA CYS A 430 -19.66 10.09 -17.03
C CYS A 430 -18.92 11.19 -16.25
N VAL A 431 -19.50 12.38 -16.24
CA VAL A 431 -18.99 13.55 -15.53
C VAL A 431 -20.09 14.15 -14.66
N LYS A 432 -19.66 14.91 -13.65
CA LYS A 432 -20.48 15.73 -12.78
C LYS A 432 -19.76 17.04 -12.52
N ASP A 433 -20.48 18.14 -12.63
CA ASP A 433 -19.97 19.50 -12.44
C ASP A 433 -20.36 20.09 -11.07
#